data_AF-I3KM47-F1
#
_entry.id   AF-I3KM47-F1
#
_cell.length_a   1.000
_cell.length_b   1.000
_cell.length_c   1.000
_cell.angle_alpha   90.00
_cell.angle_beta   90.00
_cell.angle_gamma   90.00
#
_symmetry.space_group_name_H-M   'P 1'
#
loop_
_entity.id
_entity.type
_entity.pdbx_description
1 polymer ?
#
loop_
_entity_poly.entity_id
_entity_poly.type
_entity_poly.pdbx_seq_one_letter_code
_entity_poly.pdbx_strand_id
1 'polypeptide(L)'
;MEMLECPLCLCLMCEPVTVSCGHTFCRRCVGGYLPSKCPLCKDRLKQKEVKNTKNNVLLIGVVEKCWPEEKRMKCQIQEKLKATEFAEALRIANEGLNLVPDDQSLKVFRAEANLGLRRFADALMDLDYLCCLRPSWTEGSFHKGNVLLEMGEQKEALIHFHRCLKLQADFVPAKSQIKKILEAEGVEVPEDVPCILQAVSEHLKEPCPITTLGGSQGPVHAEGFKHPHGDKGEGKGRRDTHQVKHDTGTECCLSLCQAVSFLPAADEDEEMMTRKEDWHGKFLGESYHQRKNGMVVLTVSDFECPLCIRLFFEPVTTPCGHTFCKNCIERSLDHNLRCPLCKQPLQEYFRNRKYNPTVLLQDIMTQLFAPQLAERKQVHDAEMAELSNLTKDIPIFVCTVAYPGVPCPLHVFEPRYRLMMRRCMETGTKKFGMCSYEHGRGFADYGCMLEILDLELLPDGRSYVETIGGSRFRVLKRGQRDGYHTADIEYLEDIRVDGSELELLQRLHDSVYQQAQDWYQRLGSRIREQINRQYGAMPDKEDNIQASPNGPGWCWWLLSVLQLDPAYQTTVLSLNSLKDRLGHLRLVLEYFSQS
;
A
#
# COMPACT_ATOMS: atom_id res chain seq x y z
N MET A 1 -6.82 26.60 2.32
CA MET A 1 -7.93 25.87 1.67
C MET A 1 -7.38 24.75 0.80
N GLU A 2 -6.37 25.02 -0.04
CA GLU A 2 -5.81 24.07 -1.02
C GLU A 2 -5.44 22.67 -0.49
N MET A 3 -4.96 22.52 0.76
CA MET A 3 -4.49 21.22 1.23
C MET A 3 -5.60 20.16 1.38
N LEU A 4 -6.79 20.53 1.85
CA LEU A 4 -7.88 19.57 2.12
C LEU A 4 -8.91 19.50 0.99
N GLU A 5 -8.57 20.07 -0.16
CA GLU A 5 -9.35 19.97 -1.39
C GLU A 5 -8.98 18.70 -2.15
N CYS A 6 -9.97 18.05 -2.75
CA CYS A 6 -9.72 16.91 -3.61
C CYS A 6 -9.05 17.36 -4.91
N PRO A 7 -7.93 16.76 -5.35
CA PRO A 7 -7.26 17.19 -6.58
C PRO A 7 -8.08 17.02 -7.88
N LEU A 8 -9.23 16.33 -7.83
CA LEU A 8 -10.09 16.05 -8.98
C LEU A 8 -11.27 17.02 -9.08
N CYS A 9 -12.11 17.09 -8.05
CA CYS A 9 -13.22 18.02 -8.02
C CYS A 9 -12.84 19.39 -7.44
N LEU A 10 -11.70 19.47 -6.73
CA LEU A 10 -11.17 20.66 -6.06
C LEU A 10 -12.21 21.29 -5.12
N CYS A 11 -13.04 20.42 -4.57
CA CYS A 11 -13.95 20.69 -3.47
C CYS A 11 -13.29 20.19 -2.18
N LEU A 12 -13.72 20.72 -1.03
CA LEU A 12 -13.38 20.14 0.27
C LEU A 12 -13.64 18.63 0.27
N MET A 13 -12.66 17.84 0.71
CA MET A 13 -12.72 16.39 0.58
C MET A 13 -13.92 15.79 1.31
N CYS A 14 -14.78 15.12 0.56
CA CYS A 14 -15.93 14.37 1.06
C CYS A 14 -15.67 12.88 0.86
N GLU A 15 -15.84 12.09 1.92
CA GLU A 15 -15.53 10.66 1.93
C GLU A 15 -14.14 10.37 1.33
N PRO A 16 -13.05 10.92 1.92
CA PRO A 16 -11.71 10.78 1.38
C PRO A 16 -11.32 9.30 1.25
N VAL A 17 -10.74 8.89 0.13
CA VAL A 17 -10.25 7.54 -0.15
C VAL A 17 -8.79 7.63 -0.55
N THR A 18 -7.91 6.96 0.19
CA THR A 18 -6.48 6.87 -0.12
C THR A 18 -6.24 5.65 -1.01
N VAL A 19 -5.73 5.86 -2.23
CA VAL A 19 -5.44 4.78 -3.18
C VAL A 19 -4.05 4.17 -2.94
N SER A 20 -3.75 3.06 -3.62
CA SER A 20 -2.53 2.27 -3.37
C SER A 20 -1.21 3.01 -3.56
N CYS A 21 -1.17 4.11 -4.32
CA CYS A 21 0.01 4.98 -4.45
C CYS A 21 0.12 6.08 -3.38
N GLY A 22 -0.75 6.08 -2.35
CA GLY A 22 -0.71 7.05 -1.24
C GLY A 22 -1.47 8.35 -1.47
N HIS A 23 -1.93 8.64 -2.70
CA HIS A 23 -2.74 9.82 -2.99
C HIS A 23 -4.19 9.64 -2.50
N THR A 24 -4.82 10.74 -2.11
CA THR A 24 -6.19 10.71 -1.58
C THR A 24 -7.14 11.55 -2.44
N PHE A 25 -8.34 11.03 -2.68
CA PHE A 25 -9.39 11.67 -3.49
C PHE A 25 -10.76 11.52 -2.81
N CYS A 26 -11.78 12.27 -3.24
CA CYS A 26 -13.16 12.01 -2.81
C CYS A 26 -13.66 10.66 -3.33
N ARG A 27 -14.43 9.92 -2.52
CA ARG A 27 -15.05 8.65 -2.94
C ARG A 27 -15.88 8.80 -4.20
N ARG A 28 -16.60 9.91 -4.40
CA ARG A 28 -17.36 10.12 -5.65
C ARG A 28 -16.45 10.28 -6.88
N CYS A 29 -15.31 10.95 -6.72
CA CYS A 29 -14.35 11.16 -7.80
C CYS A 29 -13.60 9.87 -8.20
N VAL A 30 -13.40 8.94 -7.25
CA VAL A 30 -12.77 7.63 -7.56
C VAL A 30 -13.77 6.48 -7.73
N GLY A 31 -14.87 6.48 -6.99
CA GLY A 31 -15.80 5.37 -6.83
C GLY A 31 -16.85 5.21 -7.94
N GLY A 32 -17.00 6.20 -8.82
CA GLY A 32 -17.80 6.06 -10.04
C GLY A 32 -17.05 5.36 -11.18
N TYR A 33 -15.77 5.69 -11.33
CA TYR A 33 -14.88 5.10 -12.34
C TYR A 33 -13.44 5.55 -12.09
N LEU A 34 -12.56 4.65 -11.65
CA LEU A 34 -11.15 5.01 -11.50
C LEU A 34 -10.42 4.94 -12.83
N PRO A 35 -9.62 5.97 -13.17
CA PRO A 35 -8.65 5.86 -14.23
C PRO A 35 -7.68 4.70 -13.92
N SER A 36 -7.24 4.00 -14.96
CA SER A 36 -6.25 2.90 -14.87
C SER A 36 -4.92 3.35 -14.25
N LYS A 37 -4.71 4.66 -14.16
CA LYS A 37 -3.54 5.34 -13.59
C LYS A 37 -3.95 6.47 -12.64
N CYS A 38 -3.16 6.70 -11.61
CA CYS A 38 -3.36 7.82 -10.69
C CYS A 38 -3.31 9.15 -11.44
N PRO A 39 -4.28 10.06 -11.25
CA PRO A 39 -4.28 11.38 -11.89
C PRO A 39 -3.01 12.21 -11.59
N LEU A 40 -2.44 12.03 -10.40
CA LEU A 40 -1.29 12.78 -9.90
C LEU A 40 0.04 12.14 -10.28
N CYS A 41 0.34 10.93 -9.80
CA CYS A 41 1.63 10.28 -10.06
C CYS A 41 1.67 9.35 -11.29
N LYS A 42 0.54 9.15 -11.97
CA LYS A 42 0.39 8.23 -13.13
C LYS A 42 0.66 6.74 -12.83
N ASP A 43 0.87 6.36 -11.56
CA ASP A 43 0.99 4.96 -11.16
C ASP A 43 -0.25 4.15 -11.50
N ARG A 44 -0.05 2.91 -11.94
CA ARG A 44 -1.15 2.00 -12.30
C ARG A 44 -1.99 1.66 -11.06
N LEU A 45 -3.29 1.96 -11.11
CA LEU A 45 -4.25 1.62 -10.08
C LEU A 45 -5.03 0.36 -10.48
N LYS A 46 -5.04 -0.66 -9.61
CA LYS A 46 -5.85 -1.87 -9.87
C LYS A 46 -7.30 -1.61 -9.47
N GLN A 47 -8.23 -1.65 -10.42
CA GLN A 47 -9.64 -1.36 -10.19
C GLN A 47 -10.27 -2.20 -9.06
N LYS A 48 -9.88 -3.49 -8.93
CA LYS A 48 -10.36 -4.38 -7.85
C LYS A 48 -9.92 -3.92 -6.46
N GLU A 49 -8.69 -3.44 -6.32
CA GLU A 49 -8.16 -2.97 -5.03
C GLU A 49 -8.93 -1.74 -4.56
N VAL A 50 -9.24 -0.82 -5.48
CA VAL A 50 -9.86 0.45 -5.11
C VAL A 50 -11.37 0.33 -4.83
N LYS A 51 -12.09 -0.57 -5.52
CA LYS A 51 -13.50 -0.86 -5.17
C LYS A 51 -13.66 -1.31 -3.72
N ASN A 52 -12.66 -2.03 -3.20
CA ASN A 52 -12.65 -2.53 -1.84
C ASN A 52 -12.11 -1.52 -0.82
N THR A 53 -11.47 -0.44 -1.27
CA THR A 53 -10.95 0.60 -0.39
C THR A 53 -12.08 1.37 0.31
N LYS A 54 -11.97 1.47 1.63
CA LYS A 54 -12.85 2.25 2.51
C LYS A 54 -12.32 3.66 2.66
N ASN A 55 -13.16 4.53 3.21
CA ASN A 55 -12.81 5.93 3.40
C ASN A 55 -11.72 6.05 4.47
N ASN A 56 -10.78 6.97 4.26
CA ASN A 56 -9.74 7.32 5.21
C ASN A 56 -10.37 7.95 6.45
N VAL A 57 -10.44 7.17 7.53
CA VAL A 57 -11.13 7.53 8.78
C VAL A 57 -10.49 8.75 9.44
N LEU A 58 -9.16 8.83 9.39
CA LEU A 58 -8.42 9.96 9.97
C LEU A 58 -8.75 11.27 9.24
N LEU A 59 -8.71 11.26 7.91
CA LEU A 59 -9.00 12.44 7.10
C LEU A 59 -10.47 12.88 7.20
N ILE A 60 -11.42 11.95 7.42
CA ILE A 60 -12.81 12.30 7.75
C ILE A 60 -12.85 13.19 9.01
N GLY A 61 -12.15 12.77 10.07
CA GLY A 61 -12.07 13.50 11.34
C GLY A 61 -11.33 14.83 11.22
N VAL A 62 -10.24 14.89 10.43
CA VAL A 62 -9.51 16.13 10.15
C VAL A 62 -10.41 17.15 9.44
N VAL A 63 -11.14 16.74 8.40
CA VAL A 63 -12.06 17.63 7.68
C VAL A 63 -13.22 18.09 8.59
N GLU A 64 -13.77 17.18 9.42
CA GLU A 64 -14.80 17.51 10.42
C GLU A 64 -14.34 18.57 11.42
N LYS A 65 -13.13 18.41 11.95
CA LYS A 65 -12.59 19.31 12.96
C LYS A 65 -12.26 20.69 12.39
N CYS A 66 -11.77 20.75 11.15
CA CYS A 66 -11.42 22.02 10.52
C CYS A 66 -12.63 22.82 10.01
N TRP A 67 -13.65 22.15 9.45
CA TRP A 67 -14.84 22.81 8.89
C TRP A 67 -16.15 22.06 9.23
N PRO A 68 -16.58 22.07 10.49
CA PRO A 68 -17.76 21.32 10.94
C PRO A 68 -19.05 21.79 10.29
N GLU A 69 -19.25 23.11 10.18
CA GLU A 69 -20.48 23.70 9.61
C GLU A 69 -20.57 23.48 8.10
N GLU A 70 -19.48 23.72 7.38
CA GLU A 70 -19.42 23.52 5.93
C GLU A 70 -19.64 22.05 5.57
N LYS A 71 -19.03 21.13 6.32
CA LYS A 71 -19.26 19.70 6.13
C LYS A 71 -20.71 19.31 6.42
N ARG A 72 -21.27 19.74 7.55
CA ARG A 72 -22.66 19.45 7.92
C ARG A 72 -23.62 19.91 6.83
N MET A 73 -23.45 21.14 6.35
CA MET A 73 -24.25 21.70 5.26
C MET A 73 -24.12 20.89 3.97
N LYS A 74 -22.89 20.60 3.51
CA LYS A 74 -22.65 19.82 2.29
C LYS A 74 -23.23 18.40 2.37
N CYS A 75 -23.13 17.75 3.54
CA CYS A 75 -23.75 16.45 3.78
C CYS A 75 -25.29 16.52 3.69
N GLN A 76 -25.91 17.53 4.31
CA GLN A 76 -27.37 17.75 4.22
C GLN A 76 -27.81 17.95 2.77
N ILE A 77 -27.09 18.79 2.00
CA ILE A 77 -27.41 18.99 0.58
C ILE A 77 -27.36 17.67 -0.18
N GLN A 78 -26.31 16.87 0.00
CA GLN A 78 -26.17 15.57 -0.66
C GLN A 78 -27.27 14.58 -0.28
N GLU A 79 -27.69 14.55 0.98
CA GLU A 79 -28.81 13.72 1.46
C GLU A 79 -30.11 14.14 0.76
N LYS A 80 -30.40 15.44 0.71
CA LYS A 80 -31.59 16.00 0.05
C LYS A 80 -31.60 15.73 -1.46
N LEU A 81 -30.45 15.86 -2.13
CA LEU A 81 -30.30 15.49 -3.54
C LEU A 81 -30.61 14.00 -3.77
N LYS A 82 -30.10 13.10 -2.91
CA LYS A 82 -30.39 11.65 -2.98
C LYS A 82 -31.86 11.33 -2.71
N ALA A 83 -32.50 12.06 -1.79
CA ALA A 83 -33.92 11.94 -1.49
C ALA A 83 -34.82 12.59 -2.55
N THR A 84 -34.26 13.15 -3.64
CA THR A 84 -34.98 13.90 -4.68
C THR A 84 -35.70 15.16 -4.18
N GLU A 85 -35.36 15.63 -2.98
CA GLU A 85 -35.87 16.86 -2.37
C GLU A 85 -35.09 18.07 -2.91
N PHE A 86 -35.15 18.28 -4.23
CA PHE A 86 -34.31 19.26 -4.93
C PHE A 86 -34.54 20.72 -4.49
N ALA A 87 -35.77 21.08 -4.12
CA ALA A 87 -36.09 22.42 -3.64
C ALA A 87 -35.37 22.74 -2.32
N GLU A 88 -35.29 21.76 -1.43
CA GLU A 88 -34.64 21.91 -0.13
C GLU A 88 -33.10 21.88 -0.29
N ALA A 89 -32.57 21.01 -1.15
CA ALA A 89 -31.16 21.03 -1.53
C ALA A 89 -30.73 22.39 -2.10
N LEU A 90 -31.56 22.98 -2.97
CA LEU A 90 -31.35 24.32 -3.53
C LEU A 90 -31.36 25.41 -2.45
N ARG A 91 -32.31 25.34 -1.51
CA ARG A 91 -32.41 26.30 -0.39
C ARG A 91 -31.12 26.30 0.43
N ILE A 92 -30.68 25.12 0.87
CA ILE A 92 -29.46 24.97 1.69
C ILE A 92 -28.21 25.41 0.90
N ALA A 93 -28.11 25.07 -0.39
CA ALA A 93 -26.99 25.49 -1.23
C ALA A 93 -26.92 27.02 -1.39
N ASN A 94 -28.06 27.70 -1.56
CA ASN A 94 -28.11 29.16 -1.61
C ASN A 94 -27.75 29.81 -0.26
N GLU A 95 -28.19 29.24 0.85
CA GLU A 95 -27.78 29.70 2.19
C GLU A 95 -26.27 29.62 2.36
N GLY A 96 -25.66 28.51 1.94
CA GLY A 96 -24.21 28.36 1.93
C GLY A 96 -23.49 29.36 1.02
N LEU A 97 -24.02 29.61 -0.17
CA LEU A 97 -23.45 30.58 -1.13
C LEU A 97 -23.62 32.04 -0.66
N ASN A 98 -24.65 32.35 0.13
CA ASN A 98 -24.77 33.66 0.76
C ASN A 98 -23.65 33.90 1.78
N LEU A 99 -23.19 32.84 2.46
CA LEU A 99 -22.05 32.90 3.36
C LEU A 99 -20.71 32.89 2.59
N VAL A 100 -20.60 32.01 1.58
CA VAL A 100 -19.39 31.75 0.79
C VAL A 100 -19.73 31.84 -0.72
N PRO A 101 -19.77 33.04 -1.32
CA PRO A 101 -20.22 33.21 -2.72
C PRO A 101 -19.37 32.45 -3.75
N ASP A 102 -18.10 32.24 -3.46
CA ASP A 102 -17.13 31.59 -4.35
C ASP A 102 -16.95 30.09 -4.06
N ASP A 103 -17.76 29.47 -3.19
CA ASP A 103 -17.66 28.02 -2.95
C ASP A 103 -18.09 27.24 -4.20
N GLN A 104 -17.11 26.63 -4.84
CA GLN A 104 -17.30 25.89 -6.09
C GLN A 104 -18.14 24.62 -5.88
N SER A 105 -17.99 23.96 -4.73
CA SER A 105 -18.74 22.74 -4.39
C SER A 105 -20.23 23.05 -4.25
N LEU A 106 -20.57 24.17 -3.58
CA LEU A 106 -21.95 24.60 -3.41
C LEU A 106 -22.57 25.00 -4.75
N LYS A 107 -21.82 25.63 -5.66
CA LYS A 107 -22.29 25.89 -7.05
C LYS A 107 -22.58 24.60 -7.81
N VAL A 108 -21.77 23.55 -7.65
CA VAL A 108 -22.04 22.23 -8.24
C VAL A 108 -23.34 21.64 -7.68
N PHE A 109 -23.52 21.64 -6.35
CA PHE A 109 -24.76 21.13 -5.76
C PHE A 109 -25.98 21.95 -6.15
N ARG A 110 -25.85 23.27 -6.27
CA ARG A 110 -26.90 24.16 -6.76
C ARG A 110 -27.27 23.84 -8.21
N ALA A 111 -26.30 23.60 -9.07
CA ALA A 111 -26.54 23.16 -10.44
C ALA A 111 -27.25 21.80 -10.50
N GLU A 112 -26.86 20.83 -9.67
CA GLU A 112 -27.55 19.53 -9.56
C GLU A 112 -29.00 19.67 -9.07
N ALA A 113 -29.25 20.52 -8.07
CA ALA A 113 -30.59 20.78 -7.58
C ALA A 113 -31.46 21.47 -8.64
N ASN A 114 -30.92 22.46 -9.35
CA ASN A 114 -31.61 23.16 -10.44
C ASN A 114 -31.91 22.22 -11.62
N LEU A 115 -31.01 21.29 -11.95
CA LEU A 115 -31.26 20.24 -12.93
C LEU A 115 -32.46 19.38 -12.52
N GLY A 116 -32.51 18.90 -11.26
CA GLY A 116 -33.64 18.14 -10.74
C GLY A 116 -34.98 18.91 -10.75
N LEU A 117 -34.92 20.24 -10.58
CA LEU A 117 -36.07 21.14 -10.68
C LEU A 117 -36.40 21.59 -12.12
N ARG A 118 -35.69 21.08 -13.14
CA ARG A 118 -35.80 21.50 -14.56
C ARG A 118 -35.54 22.99 -14.80
N ARG A 119 -34.78 23.65 -13.91
CA ARG A 119 -34.30 25.03 -14.06
C ARG A 119 -32.96 25.03 -14.80
N PHE A 120 -33.00 24.67 -16.08
CA PHE A 120 -31.79 24.39 -16.86
C PHE A 120 -30.89 25.62 -17.05
N ALA A 121 -31.46 26.81 -17.25
CA ALA A 121 -30.69 28.05 -17.41
C ALA A 121 -29.85 28.37 -16.16
N ASP A 122 -30.44 28.20 -14.96
CA ASP A 122 -29.75 28.43 -13.70
C ASP A 122 -28.64 27.39 -13.46
N ALA A 123 -28.90 26.13 -13.81
CA ALA A 123 -27.89 25.06 -13.72
C ALA A 123 -26.70 25.31 -14.67
N LEU A 124 -26.97 25.72 -15.92
CA LEU A 124 -25.93 26.04 -16.90
C LEU A 124 -25.12 27.25 -16.47
N MET A 125 -25.74 28.29 -15.90
CA MET A 125 -25.03 29.48 -15.42
C MET A 125 -23.91 29.14 -14.43
N ASP A 126 -24.21 28.31 -13.43
CA ASP A 126 -23.22 27.86 -12.46
C ASP A 126 -22.13 26.98 -13.11
N LEU A 127 -22.53 26.04 -13.97
CA LEU A 127 -21.59 25.15 -14.64
C LEU A 127 -20.70 25.88 -15.66
N ASP A 128 -21.23 26.90 -16.34
CA ASP A 128 -20.51 27.80 -17.24
C ASP A 128 -19.43 28.55 -16.48
N TYR A 129 -19.81 29.18 -15.37
CA TYR A 129 -18.86 29.84 -14.48
C TYR A 129 -17.74 28.87 -14.05
N LEU A 130 -18.09 27.68 -13.57
CA LEU A 130 -17.11 26.70 -13.09
C LEU A 130 -16.20 26.16 -14.21
N CYS A 131 -16.74 25.92 -15.40
CA CYS A 131 -15.95 25.44 -16.55
C CYS A 131 -15.08 26.55 -17.16
N CYS A 132 -15.50 27.82 -17.08
CA CYS A 132 -14.66 28.96 -17.45
C CYS A 132 -13.50 29.11 -16.48
N LEU A 133 -13.77 28.97 -15.17
CA LEU A 133 -12.72 28.97 -14.15
C LEU A 133 -11.76 27.78 -14.31
N ARG A 134 -12.26 26.62 -14.75
CA ARG A 134 -11.50 25.38 -14.89
C ARG A 134 -11.77 24.65 -16.20
N PRO A 135 -11.08 25.00 -17.30
CA PRO A 135 -11.30 24.39 -18.61
C PRO A 135 -10.97 22.89 -18.69
N SER A 136 -10.12 22.37 -17.81
CA SER A 136 -9.70 20.96 -17.77
C SER A 136 -10.52 20.08 -16.82
N TRP A 137 -11.60 20.61 -16.22
CA TRP A 137 -12.43 19.88 -15.27
C TRP A 137 -13.41 18.93 -16.00
N THR A 138 -13.03 17.65 -16.10
CA THR A 138 -13.81 16.60 -16.78
C THR A 138 -15.22 16.47 -16.23
N GLU A 139 -15.40 16.44 -14.90
CA GLU A 139 -16.73 16.29 -14.30
C GLU A 139 -17.62 17.50 -14.60
N GLY A 140 -17.07 18.71 -14.69
CA GLY A 140 -17.83 19.90 -15.08
C GLY A 140 -18.41 19.80 -16.49
N SER A 141 -17.60 19.33 -17.44
CA SER A 141 -18.07 19.04 -18.80
C SER A 141 -19.14 17.96 -18.80
N PHE A 142 -19.01 16.93 -17.95
CA PHE A 142 -20.02 15.88 -17.82
C PHE A 142 -21.34 16.40 -17.24
N HIS A 143 -21.28 17.25 -16.20
CA HIS A 143 -22.45 17.89 -15.62
C HIS A 143 -23.18 18.75 -16.65
N LYS A 144 -22.46 19.57 -17.43
CA LYS A 144 -23.05 20.33 -18.54
C LYS A 144 -23.73 19.43 -19.57
N GLY A 145 -23.03 18.37 -19.99
CA GLY A 145 -23.57 17.39 -20.94
C GLY A 145 -24.88 16.77 -20.45
N ASN A 146 -24.98 16.44 -19.16
CA ASN A 146 -26.24 15.92 -18.59
C ASN A 146 -27.35 16.97 -18.57
N VAL A 147 -27.04 18.24 -18.24
CA VAL A 147 -28.05 19.32 -18.27
C VAL A 147 -28.58 19.52 -19.70
N LEU A 148 -27.69 19.57 -20.70
CA LEU A 148 -28.05 19.72 -22.11
C LEU A 148 -28.84 18.52 -22.63
N LEU A 149 -28.48 17.30 -22.20
CA LEU A 149 -29.20 16.09 -22.56
C LEU A 149 -30.65 16.11 -22.03
N GLU A 150 -30.85 16.54 -20.78
CA GLU A 150 -32.18 16.70 -20.18
C GLU A 150 -32.99 17.86 -20.78
N MET A 151 -32.32 18.86 -21.38
CA MET A 151 -32.95 19.90 -22.20
C MET A 151 -33.40 19.39 -23.57
N GLY A 152 -32.91 18.24 -24.03
CA GLY A 152 -33.14 17.71 -25.38
C GLY A 152 -32.08 18.12 -26.42
N GLU A 153 -31.04 18.85 -26.02
CA GLU A 153 -29.96 19.30 -26.90
C GLU A 153 -28.88 18.21 -27.05
N GLN A 154 -29.24 17.10 -27.71
CA GLN A 154 -28.40 15.91 -27.81
C GLN A 154 -27.04 16.18 -28.46
N LYS A 155 -26.99 17.00 -29.52
CA LYS A 155 -25.73 17.33 -30.23
C LYS A 155 -24.75 18.08 -29.32
N GLU A 156 -25.23 19.07 -28.57
CA GLU A 156 -24.40 19.82 -27.62
C GLU A 156 -23.97 18.94 -26.44
N ALA A 157 -24.85 18.07 -25.95
CA ALA A 157 -24.50 17.09 -24.93
C ALA A 157 -23.35 16.16 -25.38
N LEU A 158 -23.41 15.66 -26.62
CA LEU A 158 -22.36 14.83 -27.22
C LEU A 158 -21.01 15.56 -27.33
N ILE A 159 -20.99 16.86 -27.66
CA ILE A 159 -19.76 17.67 -27.68
C ILE A 159 -19.10 17.68 -26.29
N HIS A 160 -19.89 17.87 -25.24
CA HIS A 160 -19.41 17.87 -23.87
C HIS A 160 -18.93 16.50 -23.39
N PHE A 161 -19.65 15.42 -23.71
CA PHE A 161 -19.19 14.06 -23.40
C PHE A 161 -17.94 13.67 -24.18
N HIS A 162 -17.83 14.07 -25.44
CA HIS A 162 -16.62 13.91 -26.26
C HIS A 162 -15.42 14.65 -25.65
N ARG A 163 -15.63 15.88 -25.13
CA ARG A 163 -14.59 16.60 -24.38
C ARG A 163 -14.16 15.84 -23.13
N CYS A 164 -15.09 15.20 -22.42
CA CYS A 164 -14.74 14.37 -21.26
C CYS A 164 -13.78 13.24 -21.64
N LEU A 165 -14.07 12.54 -22.74
CA LEU A 165 -13.21 11.44 -23.24
C LEU A 165 -11.87 11.93 -23.81
N LYS A 166 -11.80 13.16 -24.34
CA LYS A 166 -10.51 13.79 -24.72
C LYS A 166 -9.64 14.12 -23.50
N LEU A 167 -10.24 14.64 -22.43
CA LEU A 167 -9.52 14.97 -21.20
C LEU A 167 -9.14 13.72 -20.41
N GLN A 168 -10.02 12.73 -20.38
CA GLN A 168 -9.85 11.48 -19.68
C GLN A 168 -10.48 10.35 -20.49
N ALA A 169 -9.65 9.67 -21.30
CA ALA A 169 -10.09 8.53 -22.13
C ALA A 169 -10.78 7.44 -21.29
N ASP A 170 -10.24 7.26 -20.09
CA ASP A 170 -10.84 6.54 -18.97
C ASP A 170 -12.38 6.69 -18.87
N PHE A 171 -12.92 7.90 -18.94
CA PHE A 171 -14.15 8.32 -18.25
C PHE A 171 -15.46 7.63 -18.69
N VAL A 172 -15.79 6.49 -18.06
CA VAL A 172 -16.96 5.65 -18.38
C VAL A 172 -18.32 6.35 -18.32
N PRO A 173 -18.62 7.27 -17.38
CA PRO A 173 -19.92 7.93 -17.37
C PRO A 173 -20.24 8.63 -18.70
N ALA A 174 -19.26 9.32 -19.30
CA ALA A 174 -19.44 9.92 -20.62
C ALA A 174 -19.55 8.86 -21.73
N LYS A 175 -18.74 7.80 -21.68
CA LYS A 175 -18.84 6.68 -22.65
C LYS A 175 -20.24 6.04 -22.64
N SER A 176 -20.81 5.83 -21.45
CA SER A 176 -22.16 5.28 -21.28
C SER A 176 -23.23 6.21 -21.85
N GLN A 177 -23.12 7.53 -21.60
CA GLN A 177 -24.06 8.49 -22.18
C GLN A 177 -23.93 8.61 -23.69
N ILE A 178 -22.71 8.64 -24.24
CA ILE A 178 -22.47 8.64 -25.69
C ILE A 178 -23.08 7.38 -26.31
N LYS A 179 -22.80 6.21 -25.73
CA LYS A 179 -23.36 4.93 -26.18
C LYS A 179 -24.89 4.96 -26.19
N LYS A 180 -25.51 5.42 -25.10
CA LYS A 180 -26.96 5.55 -24.99
C LYS A 180 -27.57 6.47 -26.06
N ILE A 181 -26.93 7.60 -26.34
CA ILE A 181 -27.42 8.57 -27.34
C ILE A 181 -27.29 7.98 -28.75
N LEU A 182 -26.10 7.50 -29.11
CA LEU A 182 -25.81 7.01 -30.47
C LEU A 182 -26.54 5.70 -30.81
N GLU A 183 -26.67 4.77 -29.86
CA GLU A 183 -27.42 3.53 -30.07
C GLU A 183 -28.93 3.79 -30.23
N ALA A 184 -29.48 4.80 -29.56
CA ALA A 184 -30.87 5.21 -29.76
C ALA A 184 -31.13 5.72 -31.18
N GLU A 185 -30.08 6.20 -31.86
CA GLU A 185 -30.11 6.66 -33.25
C GLU A 185 -29.61 5.60 -34.24
N GLY A 186 -29.38 4.37 -33.77
CA GLY A 186 -28.99 3.22 -34.61
C GLY A 186 -27.50 3.16 -34.96
N VAL A 187 -26.65 3.95 -34.29
CA VAL A 187 -25.20 3.94 -34.49
C VAL A 187 -24.54 3.01 -33.47
N GLU A 188 -23.86 1.96 -33.95
CA GLU A 188 -23.07 1.08 -33.08
C GLU A 188 -21.84 1.82 -32.54
N VAL A 189 -21.64 1.77 -31.22
CA VAL A 189 -20.53 2.45 -30.54
C VAL A 189 -19.43 1.45 -30.18
N PRO A 190 -18.21 1.59 -30.73
CA PRO A 190 -17.08 0.73 -30.38
C PRO A 190 -16.66 0.83 -28.91
N GLU A 191 -15.92 -0.17 -28.42
CA GLU A 191 -15.36 -0.13 -27.07
C GLU A 191 -14.13 0.77 -26.93
N ASP A 192 -13.36 0.95 -28.01
CA ASP A 192 -12.11 1.74 -28.00
C ASP A 192 -12.38 3.24 -28.07
N VAL A 193 -11.82 4.00 -27.12
CA VAL A 193 -12.05 5.45 -26.99
C VAL A 193 -11.72 6.25 -28.26
N PRO A 194 -10.59 6.02 -28.96
CA PRO A 194 -10.33 6.72 -30.22
C PRO A 194 -11.43 6.54 -31.27
N CYS A 195 -11.98 5.32 -31.36
CA CYS A 195 -13.08 5.00 -32.27
C CYS A 195 -14.40 5.65 -31.82
N ILE A 196 -14.66 5.71 -30.51
CA ILE A 196 -15.81 6.45 -29.95
C ILE A 196 -15.71 7.94 -30.29
N LEU A 197 -14.54 8.55 -30.12
CA LEU A 197 -14.31 9.96 -30.45
C LEU A 197 -14.52 10.23 -31.95
N GLN A 198 -14.10 9.31 -32.81
CA GLN A 198 -14.34 9.38 -34.25
C GLN A 198 -15.83 9.27 -34.58
N ALA A 199 -16.53 8.28 -34.03
CA ALA A 199 -17.97 8.08 -34.24
C ALA A 199 -18.78 9.32 -33.82
N VAL A 200 -18.47 9.92 -32.67
CA VAL A 200 -19.11 11.18 -32.24
C VAL A 200 -18.79 12.31 -33.22
N SER A 201 -17.54 12.41 -33.68
CA SER A 201 -17.13 13.46 -34.63
C SER A 201 -17.78 13.32 -36.00
N GLU A 202 -18.06 12.09 -36.46
CA GLU A 202 -18.78 11.81 -37.70
C GLU A 202 -20.27 12.10 -37.55
N HIS A 203 -20.87 11.68 -36.44
CA HIS A 203 -22.26 11.95 -36.12
C HIS A 203 -22.57 13.46 -36.03
N LEU A 204 -21.67 14.24 -35.43
CA LEU A 204 -21.81 15.70 -35.36
C LEU A 204 -21.63 16.42 -36.71
N LYS A 205 -21.10 15.74 -37.74
CA LYS A 205 -20.90 16.32 -39.09
C LYS A 205 -22.10 16.14 -40.01
N GLU A 206 -23.10 15.31 -39.67
CA GLU A 206 -24.26 15.12 -40.55
C GLU A 206 -25.12 16.38 -40.65
N PRO A 207 -25.34 16.94 -41.86
CA PRO A 207 -26.35 17.96 -42.10
C PRO A 207 -27.74 17.31 -42.16
N CYS A 208 -28.71 17.83 -41.39
CA CYS A 208 -30.12 17.42 -41.51
C CYS A 208 -30.61 17.52 -42.97
N PRO A 209 -31.37 16.54 -43.49
CA PRO A 209 -31.93 16.65 -44.83
C PRO A 209 -33.02 17.72 -44.86
N ILE A 210 -32.78 18.77 -45.64
CA ILE A 210 -33.79 19.75 -46.03
C ILE A 210 -34.88 19.05 -46.85
N THR A 211 -36.11 19.18 -46.37
CA THR A 211 -37.36 18.90 -47.05
C THR A 211 -37.37 19.42 -48.49
N THR A 212 -37.51 18.53 -49.48
CA THR A 212 -38.00 18.87 -50.81
C THR A 212 -39.35 18.23 -51.02
N LEU A 213 -40.38 19.07 -50.98
CA LEU A 213 -41.76 18.78 -51.36
C LEU A 213 -41.92 19.22 -52.83
N GLY A 214 -42.53 18.37 -53.66
CA GLY A 214 -43.08 18.74 -54.96
C GLY A 214 -42.53 17.95 -56.13
N GLY A 215 -43.25 16.89 -56.52
CA GLY A 215 -42.96 16.10 -57.70
C GLY A 215 -43.36 16.78 -59.01
N SER A 216 -42.80 16.30 -60.13
CA SER A 216 -43.56 15.97 -61.35
C SER A 216 -42.64 15.40 -62.45
N GLN A 217 -43.15 14.31 -63.05
CA GLN A 217 -42.92 13.80 -64.42
C GLN A 217 -41.64 13.04 -64.80
N GLY A 218 -41.84 11.75 -65.09
CA GLY A 218 -41.63 11.21 -66.44
C GLY A 218 -40.47 10.21 -66.61
N PRO A 219 -40.62 9.17 -67.46
CA PRO A 219 -40.13 7.82 -67.15
C PRO A 219 -39.04 7.30 -68.09
N VAL A 220 -38.17 6.38 -67.63
CA VAL A 220 -37.56 5.36 -68.50
C VAL A 220 -37.30 4.05 -67.71
N HIS A 221 -37.71 2.94 -68.33
CA HIS A 221 -37.42 1.52 -68.08
C HIS A 221 -35.96 1.22 -67.65
N ALA A 222 -35.58 0.12 -67.01
CA ALA A 222 -35.99 -1.27 -67.27
C ALA A 222 -35.68 -2.23 -66.09
N GLU A 223 -36.62 -3.16 -65.93
CA GLU A 223 -36.47 -4.62 -65.74
C GLU A 223 -35.48 -5.21 -64.72
N GLY A 224 -36.04 -6.07 -63.86
CA GLY A 224 -35.26 -7.02 -63.05
C GLY A 224 -36.08 -7.77 -62.01
N PHE A 225 -37.17 -8.44 -62.42
CA PHE A 225 -37.89 -9.41 -61.59
C PHE A 225 -36.95 -10.56 -61.13
N LYS A 226 -37.00 -10.91 -59.84
CA LYS A 226 -37.47 -12.23 -59.39
C LYS A 226 -37.73 -12.26 -57.89
N HIS A 227 -38.90 -12.78 -57.58
CA HIS A 227 -39.52 -12.91 -56.26
C HIS A 227 -39.58 -14.43 -55.91
N PRO A 228 -40.19 -14.88 -54.82
CA PRO A 228 -39.49 -15.58 -53.73
C PRO A 228 -40.03 -17.00 -53.47
N HIS A 229 -39.36 -17.75 -52.59
CA HIS A 229 -39.94 -18.84 -51.80
C HIS A 229 -39.22 -18.79 -50.44
N GLY A 230 -39.83 -18.62 -49.26
CA GLY A 230 -41.21 -18.88 -48.88
C GLY A 230 -41.35 -20.32 -48.42
N ASP A 231 -41.01 -20.61 -47.17
CA ASP A 231 -41.65 -21.71 -46.45
C ASP A 231 -41.91 -21.36 -44.98
N LYS A 232 -43.10 -21.79 -44.56
CA LYS A 232 -43.76 -21.59 -43.26
C LYS A 232 -43.50 -22.81 -42.38
N GLY A 233 -43.78 -22.66 -41.09
CA GLY A 233 -44.05 -23.79 -40.20
C GLY A 233 -43.51 -23.55 -38.80
N GLU A 234 -44.29 -22.89 -37.94
CA GLU A 234 -45.00 -23.56 -36.81
C GLU A 234 -44.03 -23.97 -35.70
N GLY A 235 -44.05 -23.39 -34.51
CA GLY A 235 -45.22 -23.19 -33.67
C GLY A 235 -45.14 -24.18 -32.50
N LYS A 236 -44.81 -23.70 -31.30
CA LYS A 236 -45.14 -24.36 -30.03
C LYS A 236 -45.02 -23.39 -28.87
N GLY A 237 -46.17 -22.98 -28.35
CA GLY A 237 -46.28 -22.31 -27.07
C GLY A 237 -46.34 -23.28 -25.89
N ARG A 238 -45.91 -22.81 -24.72
CA ARG A 238 -46.46 -23.06 -23.36
C ARG A 238 -45.57 -22.29 -22.38
N ARG A 239 -46.11 -21.24 -21.76
CA ARG A 239 -46.87 -21.19 -20.49
C ARG A 239 -45.96 -21.01 -19.28
N ASP A 240 -46.30 -19.95 -18.57
CA ASP A 240 -45.80 -19.49 -17.30
C ASP A 240 -45.83 -20.54 -16.20
N THR A 241 -44.82 -20.44 -15.33
CA THR A 241 -44.97 -20.77 -13.91
C THR A 241 -44.22 -19.73 -13.09
N HIS A 242 -44.99 -18.87 -12.43
CA HIS A 242 -44.58 -18.15 -11.24
C HIS A 242 -44.07 -19.15 -10.18
N GLN A 243 -42.88 -18.91 -9.64
CA GLN A 243 -42.51 -19.38 -8.31
C GLN A 243 -41.80 -18.27 -7.55
N VAL A 244 -42.55 -17.72 -6.62
CA VAL A 244 -42.11 -16.88 -5.51
C VAL A 244 -41.16 -17.71 -4.65
N LYS A 245 -39.95 -17.17 -4.40
CA LYS A 245 -39.17 -17.51 -3.22
C LYS A 245 -38.91 -16.24 -2.44
N HIS A 246 -39.51 -16.21 -1.25
CA HIS A 246 -39.14 -15.32 -0.15
C HIS A 246 -37.68 -15.54 0.21
N ASP A 247 -36.94 -14.45 0.41
CA ASP A 247 -35.91 -14.45 1.43
C ASP A 247 -35.96 -13.10 2.17
N THR A 248 -35.88 -13.22 3.49
CA THR A 248 -36.24 -12.26 4.52
C THR A 248 -35.00 -11.62 5.15
N GLY A 249 -35.12 -10.35 5.57
CA GLY A 249 -34.20 -9.66 6.49
C GLY A 249 -33.05 -8.92 5.78
N THR A 250 -32.69 -7.67 6.09
CA THR A 250 -32.73 -7.01 7.40
C THR A 250 -32.69 -5.49 7.22
N GLU A 251 -33.65 -4.80 7.83
CA GLU A 251 -33.62 -3.37 8.10
C GLU A 251 -32.67 -3.04 9.27
N CYS A 252 -32.16 -1.81 9.25
CA CYS A 252 -31.93 -0.95 10.41
C CYS A 252 -31.09 -1.48 11.59
N CYS A 253 -29.88 -0.91 11.74
CA CYS A 253 -29.25 -0.68 13.05
C CYS A 253 -28.40 0.59 12.98
N LEU A 254 -29.05 1.74 13.18
CA LEU A 254 -28.49 2.84 13.94
C LEU A 254 -28.47 2.40 15.41
N SER A 255 -27.30 2.25 16.03
CA SER A 255 -26.98 2.63 17.43
C SER A 255 -25.75 1.88 17.95
N LEU A 256 -25.05 2.53 18.89
CA LEU A 256 -23.99 2.05 19.78
C LEU A 256 -22.52 2.22 19.31
N CYS A 257 -22.14 3.48 19.09
CA CYS A 257 -20.84 3.95 19.56
C CYS A 257 -20.98 4.42 21.02
N GLN A 258 -20.83 3.52 21.99
CA GLN A 258 -20.52 3.90 23.36
C GLN A 258 -19.01 4.04 23.49
N ALA A 259 -18.53 5.28 23.54
CA ALA A 259 -17.18 5.60 23.96
C ALA A 259 -17.08 5.38 25.47
N VAL A 260 -16.12 4.54 25.89
CA VAL A 260 -15.74 4.39 27.29
C VAL A 260 -14.71 5.47 27.59
N SER A 261 -15.14 6.55 28.24
CA SER A 261 -14.28 7.58 28.82
C SER A 261 -14.45 7.53 30.33
N PHE A 262 -13.43 7.06 31.04
CA PHE A 262 -13.32 7.24 32.49
C PHE A 262 -12.93 8.69 32.79
N LEU A 263 -13.63 9.36 33.72
CA LEU A 263 -13.15 10.18 34.86
C LEU A 263 -14.26 11.15 35.38
N PRO A 264 -14.18 11.65 36.64
CA PRO A 264 -15.31 11.66 37.58
C PRO A 264 -16.13 12.97 37.65
N ALA A 265 -17.26 12.84 38.34
CA ALA A 265 -18.37 13.77 38.54
C ALA A 265 -18.06 15.03 39.34
N ALA A 266 -18.77 16.11 38.99
CA ALA A 266 -19.27 17.15 39.91
C ALA A 266 -20.44 17.92 39.25
N ASP A 267 -21.64 17.61 39.76
CA ASP A 267 -22.80 18.44 40.13
C ASP A 267 -23.37 19.56 39.21
N GLU A 268 -24.60 19.26 38.77
CA GLU A 268 -25.86 20.05 38.70
C GLU A 268 -25.83 21.59 38.57
N ASP A 269 -26.54 22.10 37.55
CA ASP A 269 -27.71 22.97 37.75
C ASP A 269 -28.51 23.16 36.43
N GLU A 270 -29.82 22.91 36.49
CA GLU A 270 -30.82 23.22 35.46
C GLU A 270 -31.29 24.68 35.58
N GLU A 271 -31.47 25.41 34.47
CA GLU A 271 -32.63 26.32 34.27
C GLU A 271 -32.71 26.91 32.83
N MET A 272 -33.74 26.47 32.09
CA MET A 272 -34.74 27.22 31.32
C MET A 272 -34.46 28.66 30.82
N MET A 273 -34.53 28.90 29.50
CA MET A 273 -35.55 29.76 28.84
C MET A 273 -35.30 30.02 27.34
N THR A 274 -36.40 29.99 26.59
CA THR A 274 -36.58 30.39 25.19
C THR A 274 -36.18 31.84 24.89
N ARG A 275 -35.37 32.07 23.83
CA ARG A 275 -35.37 33.33 23.07
C ARG A 275 -35.10 33.07 21.58
N LYS A 276 -36.14 33.29 20.76
CA LYS A 276 -36.01 33.62 19.33
C LYS A 276 -35.35 35.01 19.26
N GLU A 277 -34.19 35.11 18.63
CA GLU A 277 -33.64 36.41 18.25
C GLU A 277 -33.21 36.37 16.77
N ASP A 278 -33.70 37.36 16.04
CA ASP A 278 -33.54 37.58 14.61
C ASP A 278 -32.08 37.86 14.25
N TRP A 279 -31.46 36.95 13.49
CA TRP A 279 -30.13 37.12 12.93
C TRP A 279 -30.19 37.86 11.58
N HIS A 280 -30.55 39.13 11.59
CA HIS A 280 -30.37 40.01 10.43
C HIS A 280 -29.51 41.22 10.82
N GLY A 281 -28.24 41.16 10.41
CA GLY A 281 -27.39 42.35 10.28
C GLY A 281 -26.25 42.45 11.30
N LYS A 282 -25.14 41.73 11.05
CA LYS A 282 -23.76 42.12 11.41
C LYS A 282 -22.73 41.05 11.00
N PHE A 283 -22.60 40.69 9.72
CA PHE A 283 -21.60 39.68 9.30
C PHE A 283 -20.97 39.92 7.92
N LEU A 284 -20.75 41.18 7.53
CA LEU A 284 -20.12 41.51 6.24
C LEU A 284 -18.60 41.73 6.29
N GLY A 285 -17.95 41.54 7.46
CA GLY A 285 -16.50 41.74 7.62
C GLY A 285 -15.69 40.57 8.20
N GLU A 286 -16.33 39.59 8.85
CA GLU A 286 -15.62 38.54 9.63
C GLU A 286 -15.38 37.23 8.84
N SER A 287 -16.11 37.00 7.75
CA SER A 287 -16.09 35.74 7.00
C SER A 287 -14.80 35.46 6.22
N TYR A 288 -13.99 36.49 5.93
CA TYR A 288 -12.69 36.34 5.26
C TYR A 288 -11.55 35.98 6.25
N HIS A 289 -11.63 36.45 7.49
CA HIS A 289 -10.62 36.19 8.53
C HIS A 289 -10.80 34.81 9.19
N GLN A 290 -12.03 34.29 9.29
CA GLN A 290 -12.29 32.95 9.84
C GLN A 290 -11.79 31.80 8.94
N ARG A 291 -11.77 32.01 7.60
CA ARG A 291 -11.36 30.98 6.61
C ARG A 291 -9.86 30.70 6.54
N LYS A 292 -9.01 31.62 6.99
CA LYS A 292 -7.56 31.39 7.12
C LYS A 292 -7.18 30.60 8.38
N ASN A 293 -8.10 30.48 9.34
CA ASN A 293 -7.84 29.92 10.67
C ASN A 293 -8.36 28.48 10.89
N GLY A 294 -9.06 27.85 9.94
CA GLY A 294 -9.65 26.51 10.14
C GLY A 294 -8.63 25.39 10.41
N MET A 295 -7.40 25.54 9.92
CA MET A 295 -6.31 24.59 10.19
C MET A 295 -5.64 24.80 11.55
N VAL A 296 -5.84 25.96 12.20
CA VAL A 296 -5.26 26.31 13.52
C VAL A 296 -5.92 25.51 14.65
N VAL A 297 -7.02 24.80 14.38
CA VAL A 297 -7.73 23.93 15.33
C VAL A 297 -7.06 22.55 15.48
N LEU A 298 -6.20 22.17 14.54
CA LEU A 298 -5.53 20.86 14.56
C LEU A 298 -4.37 20.85 15.56
N THR A 299 -4.28 19.78 16.33
CA THR A 299 -3.23 19.52 17.31
C THR A 299 -2.45 18.26 16.95
N VAL A 300 -1.26 18.09 17.54
CA VAL A 300 -0.43 16.89 17.33
C VAL A 300 -1.19 15.60 17.65
N SER A 301 -2.07 15.64 18.66
CA SER A 301 -2.92 14.51 19.08
C SER A 301 -3.88 14.03 17.98
N ASP A 302 -4.27 14.89 17.03
CA ASP A 302 -5.10 14.48 15.89
C ASP A 302 -4.32 13.63 14.88
N PHE A 303 -2.99 13.59 14.99
CA PHE A 303 -2.09 12.88 14.09
C PHE A 303 -1.24 11.85 14.84
N GLU A 304 -1.79 11.27 15.90
CA GLU A 304 -1.13 10.18 16.63
C GLU A 304 -1.45 8.82 16.03
N CYS A 305 -0.40 7.99 15.92
CA CYS A 305 -0.55 6.61 15.53
C CYS A 305 -1.17 5.78 16.66
N PRO A 306 -2.26 5.03 16.41
CA PRO A 306 -2.94 4.24 17.43
C PRO A 306 -2.11 3.05 17.95
N LEU A 307 -0.98 2.73 17.32
CA LEU A 307 -0.08 1.65 17.75
C LEU A 307 1.07 2.15 18.62
N CYS A 308 1.67 3.30 18.31
CA CYS A 308 2.80 3.83 19.07
C CYS A 308 2.47 5.05 19.93
N ILE A 309 1.26 5.61 19.79
CA ILE A 309 0.75 6.77 20.56
C ILE A 309 1.75 7.95 20.48
N ARG A 310 2.25 8.18 19.26
CA ARG A 310 3.17 9.27 18.90
C ARG A 310 2.71 9.83 17.57
N LEU A 311 3.13 11.06 17.25
CA LEU A 311 2.94 11.66 15.93
C LEU A 311 3.34 10.66 14.83
N PHE A 312 2.50 10.54 13.80
CA PHE A 312 2.75 9.66 12.68
C PHE A 312 4.12 9.92 12.04
N PHE A 313 4.81 8.84 11.73
CA PHE A 313 6.03 8.85 10.92
C PHE A 313 5.80 7.94 9.73
N GLU A 314 5.87 8.50 8.52
CA GLU A 314 5.45 7.84 7.28
C GLU A 314 4.04 7.21 7.41
N PRO A 315 2.97 8.03 7.52
CA PRO A 315 1.62 7.54 7.76
C PRO A 315 1.13 6.69 6.59
N VAL A 316 0.65 5.48 6.83
CA VAL A 316 0.12 4.57 5.81
C VAL A 316 -1.34 4.28 6.11
N THR A 317 -2.22 4.63 5.18
CA THR A 317 -3.65 4.29 5.24
C THR A 317 -3.90 2.94 4.56
N THR A 318 -4.39 1.98 5.35
CA THR A 318 -4.76 0.65 4.90
C THR A 318 -6.05 0.65 4.07
N PRO A 319 -6.34 -0.39 3.25
CA PRO A 319 -7.57 -0.46 2.47
C PRO A 319 -8.86 -0.42 3.30
N CYS A 320 -8.81 -0.77 4.58
CA CYS A 320 -9.96 -0.63 5.48
C CYS A 320 -10.17 0.80 6.01
N GLY A 321 -9.34 1.77 5.60
CA GLY A 321 -9.48 3.19 5.92
C GLY A 321 -8.70 3.67 7.14
N HIS A 322 -8.05 2.75 7.88
CA HIS A 322 -7.30 3.09 9.09
C HIS A 322 -5.84 3.43 8.78
N THR A 323 -5.28 4.40 9.51
CA THR A 323 -3.92 4.92 9.31
C THR A 323 -3.00 4.56 10.46
N PHE A 324 -1.75 4.18 10.14
CA PHE A 324 -0.69 3.79 11.08
C PHE A 324 0.65 4.35 10.62
N CYS A 325 1.67 4.44 11.47
CA CYS A 325 3.04 4.57 10.97
C CYS A 325 3.41 3.33 10.14
N LYS A 326 4.15 3.50 9.05
CA LYS A 326 4.63 2.40 8.19
C LYS A 326 5.25 1.26 9.01
N ASN A 327 6.25 1.54 9.82
CA ASN A 327 6.94 0.51 10.62
C ASN A 327 6.02 -0.14 11.68
N CYS A 328 5.01 0.59 12.16
CA CYS A 328 4.06 0.06 13.15
C CYS A 328 3.11 -0.95 12.52
N ILE A 329 2.54 -0.65 11.35
CA ILE A 329 1.65 -1.60 10.67
C ILE A 329 2.42 -2.80 10.14
N GLU A 330 3.61 -2.61 9.59
CA GLU A 330 4.45 -3.73 9.13
C GLU A 330 4.78 -4.70 10.27
N ARG A 331 5.18 -4.18 11.44
CA ARG A 331 5.43 -5.00 12.63
C ARG A 331 4.17 -5.71 13.11
N SER A 332 3.01 -5.05 13.12
CA SER A 332 1.75 -5.70 13.49
C SER A 332 1.40 -6.86 12.55
N LEU A 333 1.66 -6.69 11.26
CA LEU A 333 1.35 -7.68 10.23
C LEU A 333 2.32 -8.89 10.24
N ASP A 334 3.44 -8.84 11.00
CA ASP A 334 4.26 -10.03 11.24
C ASP A 334 3.56 -11.08 12.10
N HIS A 335 2.64 -10.66 12.95
CA HIS A 335 1.94 -11.53 13.88
C HIS A 335 0.52 -11.87 13.42
N ASN A 336 -0.20 -10.88 12.90
CA ASN A 336 -1.59 -11.07 12.48
C ASN A 336 -1.91 -10.20 11.26
N LEU A 337 -2.36 -10.83 10.17
CA LEU A 337 -2.64 -10.20 8.88
C LEU A 337 -4.00 -9.49 8.84
N ARG A 338 -4.43 -8.93 9.97
CA ARG A 338 -5.69 -8.20 10.15
C ARG A 338 -5.39 -6.79 10.66
N CYS A 339 -6.25 -5.84 10.30
CA CYS A 339 -6.16 -4.48 10.82
C CYS A 339 -6.24 -4.48 12.36
N PRO A 340 -5.31 -3.82 13.07
CA PRO A 340 -5.34 -3.72 14.53
C PRO A 340 -6.62 -3.11 15.09
N LEU A 341 -7.21 -2.16 14.35
CA LEU A 341 -8.41 -1.42 14.77
C LEU A 341 -9.71 -2.17 14.43
N CYS A 342 -9.97 -2.45 13.16
CA CYS A 342 -11.27 -3.02 12.73
C CYS A 342 -11.27 -4.53 12.45
N LYS A 343 -10.13 -5.21 12.62
CA LYS A 343 -9.96 -6.67 12.41
C LYS A 343 -10.26 -7.18 10.98
N GLN A 344 -10.49 -6.28 10.02
CA GLN A 344 -10.62 -6.64 8.61
C GLN A 344 -9.30 -7.26 8.08
N PRO A 345 -9.38 -8.28 7.22
CA PRO A 345 -8.20 -8.94 6.68
C PRO A 345 -7.42 -8.00 5.76
N LEU A 346 -6.09 -7.97 5.91
CA LEU A 346 -5.15 -7.17 5.13
C LEU A 346 -4.21 -8.05 4.28
N GLN A 347 -4.53 -9.33 4.09
CA GLN A 347 -3.70 -10.32 3.38
C GLN A 347 -3.25 -9.85 1.99
N GLU A 348 -4.17 -9.36 1.17
CA GLU A 348 -3.87 -8.92 -0.22
C GLU A 348 -2.97 -7.68 -0.23
N TYR A 349 -3.18 -6.77 0.73
CA TYR A 349 -2.37 -5.56 0.90
C TYR A 349 -0.96 -5.91 1.37
N PHE A 350 -0.85 -6.81 2.35
CA PHE A 350 0.41 -7.34 2.86
C PHE A 350 1.20 -8.09 1.78
N ARG A 351 0.54 -8.96 1.00
CA ARG A 351 1.17 -9.75 -0.09
C ARG A 351 1.93 -8.87 -1.07
N ASN A 352 1.40 -7.69 -1.38
CA ASN A 352 2.02 -6.77 -2.33
C ASN A 352 3.09 -5.86 -1.69
N ARG A 353 3.17 -5.80 -0.35
CA ARG A 353 4.08 -4.93 0.46
C ARG A 353 4.19 -3.49 -0.04
N LYS A 354 3.10 -2.93 -0.56
CA LYS A 354 3.04 -1.53 -1.02
C LYS A 354 2.50 -0.65 0.10
N TYR A 355 3.38 -0.30 1.04
CA TYR A 355 3.09 0.62 2.14
C TYR A 355 3.44 2.05 1.74
N ASN A 356 2.74 2.58 0.73
CA ASN A 356 2.97 3.95 0.31
C ASN A 356 2.42 4.92 1.36
N PRO A 357 3.21 5.91 1.80
CA PRO A 357 2.72 6.92 2.71
C PRO A 357 1.53 7.67 2.12
N THR A 358 0.55 7.99 2.95
CA THR A 358 -0.58 8.85 2.63
C THR A 358 -0.08 10.27 2.44
N VAL A 359 0.15 10.64 1.18
CA VAL A 359 0.80 11.89 0.76
C VAL A 359 0.15 13.10 1.43
N LEU A 360 -1.18 13.18 1.39
CA LEU A 360 -1.92 14.29 1.99
C LEU A 360 -1.69 14.42 3.51
N LEU A 361 -1.61 13.31 4.25
CA LEU A 361 -1.33 13.36 5.69
C LEU A 361 0.11 13.82 5.93
N GLN A 362 1.05 13.37 5.11
CA GLN A 362 2.44 13.81 5.18
C GLN A 362 2.54 15.32 4.94
N ASP A 363 1.87 15.84 3.92
CA ASP A 363 1.86 17.27 3.57
C ASP A 363 1.27 18.12 4.71
N ILE A 364 0.13 17.69 5.27
CA ILE A 364 -0.51 18.39 6.40
C ILE A 364 0.44 18.45 7.59
N MET A 365 1.03 17.31 7.98
CA MET A 365 1.94 17.28 9.13
C MET A 365 3.22 18.08 8.87
N THR A 366 3.76 18.06 7.65
CA THR A 366 4.93 18.85 7.27
C THR A 366 4.66 20.36 7.35
N GLN A 367 3.46 20.80 6.99
CA GLN A 367 3.11 22.22 7.08
C GLN A 367 2.74 22.67 8.50
N LEU A 368 2.05 21.83 9.28
CA LEU A 368 1.53 22.22 10.60
C LEU A 368 2.46 21.87 11.78
N PHE A 369 3.21 20.76 11.67
CA PHE A 369 3.97 20.16 12.77
C PHE A 369 5.43 19.86 12.39
N ALA A 370 6.04 20.71 11.56
CA ALA A 370 7.43 20.57 11.12
C ALA A 370 8.44 20.28 12.25
N PRO A 371 8.45 21.02 13.40
CA PRO A 371 9.42 20.75 14.45
C PRO A 371 9.19 19.40 15.14
N GLN A 372 7.94 19.02 15.39
CA GLN A 372 7.60 17.72 16.00
C GLN A 372 7.92 16.56 15.06
N LEU A 373 7.74 16.74 13.74
CA LEU A 373 8.18 15.75 12.75
C LEU A 373 9.70 15.62 12.70
N ALA A 374 10.44 16.71 12.83
CA ALA A 374 11.89 16.68 12.87
C ALA A 374 12.40 15.93 14.12
N GLU A 375 11.79 16.18 15.28
CA GLU A 375 12.06 15.40 16.50
C GLU A 375 11.72 13.91 16.29
N ARG A 376 10.55 13.62 15.71
CA ARG A 376 10.12 12.26 15.44
C ARG A 376 11.08 11.51 14.51
N LYS A 377 11.64 12.22 13.52
CA LYS A 377 12.68 11.72 12.62
C LYS A 377 13.99 11.48 13.37
N GLN A 378 14.42 12.41 14.20
CA GLN A 378 15.65 12.25 14.99
C GLN A 378 15.60 11.03 15.92
N VAL A 379 14.46 10.80 16.58
CA VAL A 379 14.24 9.59 17.40
C VAL A 379 14.33 8.33 16.56
N HIS A 380 13.72 8.34 15.37
CA HIS A 380 13.79 7.19 14.45
C HIS A 380 15.22 6.92 13.96
N ASP A 381 15.95 7.96 13.55
CA ASP A 381 17.32 7.86 13.07
C ASP A 381 18.26 7.36 14.18
N ALA A 382 18.06 7.81 15.43
CA ALA A 382 18.80 7.32 16.59
C ALA A 382 18.51 5.84 16.88
N GLU A 383 17.24 5.42 16.84
CA GLU A 383 16.84 4.01 16.98
C GLU A 383 17.47 3.13 15.87
N MET A 384 17.52 3.62 14.63
CA MET A 384 18.15 2.90 13.50
C MET A 384 19.67 2.83 13.66
N ALA A 385 20.31 3.91 14.12
CA ALA A 385 21.74 3.93 14.39
C ALA A 385 22.12 2.92 15.49
N GLU A 386 21.34 2.83 16.58
CA GLU A 386 21.52 1.85 17.63
C GLU A 386 21.41 0.41 17.09
N LEU A 387 20.36 0.14 16.30
CA LEU A 387 20.14 -1.18 15.68
C LEU A 387 21.18 -1.55 14.61
N SER A 388 21.92 -0.59 14.08
CA SER A 388 22.98 -0.82 13.09
C SER A 388 24.32 -1.23 13.72
N ASN A 389 24.43 -1.22 15.05
CA ASN A 389 25.65 -1.59 15.76
C ASN A 389 25.96 -3.08 15.54
N LEU A 390 27.23 -3.38 15.19
CA LEU A 390 27.70 -4.73 14.89
C LEU A 390 28.53 -5.36 16.03
N THR A 391 28.56 -4.73 17.20
CA THR A 391 29.24 -5.27 18.41
C THR A 391 28.38 -5.21 19.65
N LYS A 392 27.38 -4.31 19.71
CA LYS A 392 26.45 -4.19 20.84
C LYS A 392 25.03 -4.52 20.41
N ASP A 393 24.32 -5.25 21.26
CA ASP A 393 22.93 -5.68 21.05
C ASP A 393 22.66 -6.26 19.64
N ILE A 394 23.64 -6.96 19.07
CA ILE A 394 23.50 -7.56 17.75
C ILE A 394 22.37 -8.60 17.76
N PRO A 395 21.56 -8.71 16.69
CA PRO A 395 20.53 -9.72 16.62
C PRO A 395 21.14 -11.13 16.53
N ILE A 396 20.64 -12.06 17.38
CA ILE A 396 21.08 -13.46 17.40
C ILE A 396 19.94 -14.38 16.91
N PHE A 397 20.22 -15.10 15.82
CA PHE A 397 19.43 -16.23 15.36
C PHE A 397 19.96 -17.51 16.02
N VAL A 398 19.06 -18.29 16.64
CA VAL A 398 19.44 -19.50 17.38
C VAL A 398 18.98 -20.72 16.59
N CYS A 399 19.91 -21.47 16.01
CA CYS A 399 19.56 -22.66 15.21
C CYS A 399 20.70 -23.68 15.16
N THR A 400 21.76 -23.38 14.40
CA THR A 400 22.87 -24.30 14.15
C THR A 400 24.21 -23.58 14.27
N VAL A 401 25.30 -24.33 14.27
CA VAL A 401 26.65 -23.75 14.15
C VAL A 401 26.86 -23.30 12.71
N ALA A 402 27.14 -22.01 12.53
CA ALA A 402 27.56 -21.44 11.26
C ALA A 402 29.08 -21.20 11.25
N TYR A 403 29.66 -21.22 10.06
CA TYR A 403 31.11 -21.13 9.89
C TYR A 403 31.51 -20.05 8.88
N PRO A 404 32.69 -19.42 9.07
CA PRO A 404 33.25 -18.47 8.11
C PRO A 404 33.34 -19.05 6.70
N GLY A 405 32.91 -18.28 5.71
CA GLY A 405 32.92 -18.64 4.29
C GLY A 405 31.90 -19.70 3.86
N VAL A 406 31.14 -20.28 4.79
CA VAL A 406 30.18 -21.36 4.49
C VAL A 406 28.78 -20.79 4.26
N PRO A 407 28.12 -21.11 3.13
CA PRO A 407 26.72 -20.73 2.90
C PRO A 407 25.77 -21.33 3.94
N CYS A 408 24.80 -20.54 4.40
CA CYS A 408 23.78 -20.95 5.37
C CYS A 408 22.39 -20.46 4.93
N PRO A 409 21.71 -21.16 4.00
CA PRO A 409 20.36 -20.80 3.60
C PRO A 409 19.36 -21.06 4.73
N LEU A 410 18.47 -20.10 4.98
CA LEU A 410 17.48 -20.15 6.06
C LEU A 410 16.06 -19.97 5.53
N HIS A 411 15.12 -20.73 6.08
CA HIS A 411 13.69 -20.48 5.92
C HIS A 411 13.15 -19.85 7.20
N VAL A 412 12.90 -18.54 7.15
CA VAL A 412 12.43 -17.74 8.28
C VAL A 412 10.92 -17.67 8.27
N PHE A 413 10.28 -18.28 9.26
CA PHE A 413 8.81 -18.29 9.39
C PHE A 413 8.29 -17.70 10.70
N GLU A 414 9.09 -17.70 11.77
CA GLU A 414 8.66 -17.16 13.06
C GLU A 414 8.55 -15.62 13.03
N PRO A 415 7.47 -15.03 13.56
CA PRO A 415 7.25 -13.57 13.55
C PRO A 415 8.42 -12.75 14.11
N ARG A 416 9.05 -13.21 15.20
CA ARG A 416 10.21 -12.51 15.81
C ARG A 416 11.41 -12.43 14.88
N TYR A 417 11.68 -13.49 14.12
CA TYR A 417 12.80 -13.52 13.18
C TYR A 417 12.47 -12.81 11.88
N ARG A 418 11.19 -12.75 11.47
CA ARG A 418 10.75 -11.89 10.36
C ARG A 418 11.02 -10.40 10.65
N LEU A 419 10.73 -9.96 11.88
CA LEU A 419 11.09 -8.62 12.34
C LEU A 419 12.61 -8.42 12.34
N MET A 420 13.36 -9.40 12.85
CA MET A 420 14.83 -9.36 12.86
C MET A 420 15.41 -9.19 11.44
N MET A 421 14.94 -9.97 10.46
CA MET A 421 15.39 -9.87 9.07
C MET A 421 15.05 -8.51 8.47
N ARG A 422 13.83 -8.00 8.68
CA ARG A 422 13.44 -6.66 8.22
C ARG A 422 14.40 -5.61 8.76
N ARG A 423 14.69 -5.62 10.06
CA ARG A 423 15.61 -4.66 10.69
C ARG A 423 17.01 -4.74 10.10
N CYS A 424 17.55 -5.94 9.87
CA CYS A 424 18.86 -6.09 9.23
C CYS A 424 18.89 -5.47 7.83
N MET A 425 17.78 -5.51 7.09
CA MET A 425 17.66 -4.88 5.78
C MET A 425 17.46 -3.36 5.87
N GLU A 426 16.61 -2.89 6.80
CA GLU A 426 16.29 -1.47 7.00
C GLU A 426 17.49 -0.65 7.52
N THR A 427 18.27 -1.20 8.46
CA THR A 427 19.49 -0.56 8.96
C THR A 427 20.63 -0.57 7.94
N GLY A 428 20.51 -1.41 6.90
CA GLY A 428 21.54 -1.60 5.89
C GLY A 428 22.72 -2.46 6.34
N THR A 429 22.72 -2.97 7.59
CA THR A 429 23.82 -3.85 8.05
C THR A 429 23.87 -5.16 7.29
N LYS A 430 22.68 -5.68 6.91
CA LYS A 430 22.49 -7.00 6.29
C LYS A 430 23.20 -8.11 7.06
N LYS A 431 23.34 -7.98 8.37
CA LYS A 431 24.14 -8.88 9.21
C LYS A 431 23.44 -9.25 10.50
N PHE A 432 23.63 -10.49 10.94
CA PHE A 432 23.16 -10.99 12.23
C PHE A 432 24.02 -12.13 12.74
N GLY A 433 24.09 -12.33 14.05
CA GLY A 433 24.82 -13.44 14.64
C GLY A 433 24.03 -14.74 14.60
N MET A 434 24.69 -15.85 14.30
CA MET A 434 24.14 -17.20 14.41
C MET A 434 24.86 -17.95 15.53
N CYS A 435 24.07 -18.52 16.45
CA CYS A 435 24.54 -19.38 17.53
C CYS A 435 23.75 -20.69 17.56
N SER A 436 24.39 -21.76 18.00
CA SER A 436 23.71 -23.00 18.35
C SER A 436 22.91 -22.82 19.66
N TYR A 437 21.83 -23.59 19.80
CA TYR A 437 21.07 -23.63 21.05
C TYR A 437 21.89 -24.28 22.16
N GLU A 438 21.84 -23.69 23.36
CA GLU A 438 22.48 -24.25 24.55
C GLU A 438 21.46 -24.32 25.70
N HIS A 439 21.27 -25.54 26.24
CA HIS A 439 20.27 -25.77 27.28
C HIS A 439 20.60 -24.96 28.54
N GLY A 440 19.59 -24.29 29.11
CA GLY A 440 19.73 -23.43 30.28
C GLY A 440 20.34 -22.04 30.03
N ARG A 441 21.00 -21.80 28.88
CA ARG A 441 21.59 -20.50 28.52
C ARG A 441 20.92 -19.82 27.32
N GLY A 442 20.05 -20.52 26.61
CA GLY A 442 19.37 -20.06 25.40
C GLY A 442 20.22 -20.27 24.16
N PHE A 443 21.46 -19.79 24.14
CA PHE A 443 22.40 -19.97 23.03
C PHE A 443 23.86 -19.99 23.49
N ALA A 444 24.71 -20.60 22.66
CA ALA A 444 26.13 -20.82 22.93
C ALA A 444 26.94 -19.52 23.11
N ASP A 445 28.06 -19.61 23.82
CA ASP A 445 29.01 -18.49 24.06
C ASP A 445 29.77 -18.04 22.80
N TYR A 446 29.74 -18.83 21.73
CA TYR A 446 30.45 -18.55 20.48
C TYR A 446 29.52 -18.71 19.29
N GLY A 447 29.75 -17.90 18.26
CA GLY A 447 28.94 -17.91 17.04
C GLY A 447 29.66 -17.33 15.84
N CYS A 448 28.94 -17.23 14.73
CA CYS A 448 29.42 -16.64 13.48
C CYS A 448 28.45 -15.56 13.00
N MET A 449 29.00 -14.41 12.62
CA MET A 449 28.24 -13.33 12.00
C MET A 449 27.90 -13.73 10.57
N LEU A 450 26.61 -13.84 10.25
CA LEU A 450 26.12 -14.12 8.91
C LEU A 450 25.85 -12.83 8.17
N GLU A 451 26.19 -12.79 6.88
CA GLU A 451 25.83 -11.73 5.94
C GLU A 451 24.70 -12.20 5.02
N ILE A 452 23.65 -11.39 4.89
CA ILE A 452 22.51 -11.64 4.02
C ILE A 452 22.89 -11.24 2.59
N LEU A 453 22.95 -12.25 1.71
CA LEU A 453 23.22 -12.07 0.29
C LEU A 453 21.95 -11.75 -0.47
N ASP A 454 20.90 -12.55 -0.22
CA ASP A 454 19.58 -12.37 -0.83
C ASP A 454 18.46 -12.69 0.17
N LEU A 455 17.30 -12.08 -0.04
CA LEU A 455 16.14 -12.24 0.80
C LEU A 455 14.87 -12.25 -0.05
N GLU A 456 14.27 -13.43 -0.20
CA GLU A 456 13.03 -13.65 -0.92
C GLU A 456 11.84 -13.71 0.06
N LEU A 457 10.95 -12.72 -0.01
CA LEU A 457 9.75 -12.64 0.84
C LEU A 457 8.57 -13.38 0.21
N LEU A 458 7.96 -14.26 0.98
CA LEU A 458 6.75 -14.99 0.60
C LEU A 458 5.47 -14.19 0.89
N PRO A 459 4.35 -14.49 0.18
CA PRO A 459 3.06 -13.81 0.37
C PRO A 459 2.44 -13.87 1.76
N ASP A 460 2.79 -14.86 2.57
CA ASP A 460 2.37 -15.02 3.97
C ASP A 460 3.34 -14.35 4.95
N GLY A 461 4.43 -13.81 4.41
CA GLY A 461 5.44 -13.03 5.09
C GLY A 461 6.61 -13.83 5.65
N ARG A 462 6.62 -15.14 5.44
CA ARG A 462 7.84 -15.95 5.57
C ARG A 462 8.89 -15.48 4.57
N SER A 463 10.14 -15.90 4.73
CA SER A 463 11.19 -15.61 3.76
C SER A 463 12.20 -16.73 3.62
N TYR A 464 12.73 -16.88 2.41
CA TYR A 464 14.00 -17.57 2.19
C TYR A 464 15.11 -16.53 2.27
N VAL A 465 16.14 -16.81 3.06
CA VAL A 465 17.26 -15.90 3.28
C VAL A 465 18.53 -16.65 2.90
N GLU A 466 19.21 -16.18 1.87
CA GLU A 466 20.53 -16.66 1.51
C GLU A 466 21.57 -15.91 2.32
N THR A 467 22.42 -16.65 3.03
CA THR A 467 23.47 -16.05 3.85
C THR A 467 24.80 -16.76 3.68
N ILE A 468 25.88 -16.07 4.03
CA ILE A 468 27.22 -16.63 4.13
C ILE A 468 27.84 -16.27 5.48
N GLY A 469 28.56 -17.20 6.09
CA GLY A 469 29.30 -16.91 7.32
C GLY A 469 30.47 -15.97 7.09
N GLY A 470 30.59 -14.98 7.97
CA GLY A 470 31.68 -14.02 8.01
C GLY A 470 32.56 -14.26 9.23
N SER A 471 32.65 -13.27 10.12
CA SER A 471 33.55 -13.31 11.27
C SER A 471 33.00 -14.14 12.42
N ARG A 472 33.90 -14.82 13.14
CA ARG A 472 33.57 -15.48 14.42
C ARG A 472 33.49 -14.47 15.54
N PHE A 473 32.68 -14.77 16.55
CA PHE A 473 32.57 -13.92 17.73
C PHE A 473 32.38 -14.72 19.01
N ARG A 474 32.69 -14.06 20.13
CA ARG A 474 32.41 -14.49 21.49
C ARG A 474 31.34 -13.57 22.09
N VAL A 475 30.38 -14.16 22.78
CA VAL A 475 29.32 -13.46 23.50
C VAL A 475 29.89 -12.89 24.79
N LEU A 476 29.78 -11.57 24.97
CA LEU A 476 30.15 -10.86 26.18
C LEU A 476 28.96 -10.72 27.14
N LYS A 477 27.80 -10.37 26.56
CA LYS A 477 26.56 -10.15 27.29
C LYS A 477 25.39 -10.64 26.47
N ARG A 478 24.41 -11.28 27.11
CA ARG A 478 23.18 -11.74 26.49
C ARG A 478 22.04 -10.77 26.77
N GLY A 479 21.20 -10.57 25.77
CA GLY A 479 20.01 -9.72 25.85
C GLY A 479 18.85 -10.32 25.07
N GLN A 480 17.76 -9.57 25.06
CA GLN A 480 16.57 -9.90 24.28
C GLN A 480 15.88 -8.61 23.87
N ARG A 481 15.44 -8.55 22.61
CA ARG A 481 14.71 -7.41 22.06
C ARG A 481 13.56 -7.90 21.20
N ASP A 482 12.36 -7.43 21.50
CA ASP A 482 11.14 -7.72 20.71
C ASP A 482 10.92 -9.22 20.42
N GLY A 483 11.34 -10.09 21.34
CA GLY A 483 11.13 -11.55 21.27
C GLY A 483 12.28 -12.37 20.69
N TYR A 484 13.29 -11.76 20.08
CA TYR A 484 14.51 -12.45 19.62
C TYR A 484 15.72 -12.10 20.52
N HIS A 485 16.73 -12.97 20.53
CA HIS A 485 17.92 -12.80 21.34
C HIS A 485 18.84 -11.71 20.79
N THR A 486 19.51 -10.97 21.68
CA THR A 486 20.59 -10.05 21.32
C THR A 486 21.86 -10.38 22.07
N ALA A 487 23.01 -9.89 21.59
CA ALA A 487 24.27 -10.03 22.29
C ALA A 487 25.19 -8.81 22.12
N ASP A 488 25.92 -8.49 23.17
CA ASP A 488 27.18 -7.75 23.00
C ASP A 488 28.27 -8.78 22.71
N ILE A 489 29.12 -8.50 21.73
CA ILE A 489 30.09 -9.45 21.21
C ILE A 489 31.49 -8.86 21.09
N GLU A 490 32.46 -9.76 21.05
CA GLU A 490 33.84 -9.52 20.67
C GLU A 490 34.17 -10.40 19.46
N TYR A 491 34.73 -9.81 18.40
CA TYR A 491 35.17 -10.58 17.24
C TYR A 491 36.42 -11.39 17.57
N LEU A 492 36.51 -12.59 17.00
CA LEU A 492 37.64 -13.49 17.17
C LEU A 492 38.47 -13.57 15.90
N GLU A 493 39.78 -13.50 16.06
CA GLU A 493 40.76 -13.69 14.99
C GLU A 493 41.77 -14.77 15.39
N ASP A 494 42.33 -15.45 14.39
CA ASP A 494 43.39 -16.42 14.60
C ASP A 494 44.71 -15.73 14.96
N ILE A 495 45.36 -16.24 15.99
CA ILE A 495 46.68 -15.79 16.44
C ILE A 495 47.69 -16.12 15.35
N ARG A 496 48.41 -15.10 14.89
CA ARG A 496 49.46 -15.26 13.89
C ARG A 496 50.76 -15.73 14.54
N VAL A 497 51.48 -16.59 13.83
CA VAL A 497 52.80 -17.11 14.22
C VAL A 497 53.82 -16.85 13.11
N ASP A 498 55.08 -16.67 13.51
CA ASP A 498 56.20 -16.32 12.63
C ASP A 498 57.40 -17.28 12.81
N GLY A 499 58.36 -17.21 11.89
CA GLY A 499 59.62 -17.94 11.98
C GLY A 499 59.45 -19.46 12.00
N SER A 500 60.17 -20.15 12.89
CA SER A 500 60.16 -21.62 12.96
C SER A 500 58.79 -22.21 13.34
N GLU A 501 57.97 -21.45 14.08
CA GLU A 501 56.61 -21.90 14.43
C GLU A 501 55.70 -21.92 13.20
N LEU A 502 55.84 -20.94 12.31
CA LEU A 502 55.10 -20.90 11.05
C LEU A 502 55.48 -22.07 10.13
N GLU A 503 56.76 -22.42 10.05
CA GLU A 503 57.22 -23.59 9.28
C GLU A 503 56.66 -24.92 9.82
N LEU A 504 56.55 -25.04 11.14
CA LEU A 504 55.91 -26.20 11.77
C LEU A 504 54.40 -26.22 11.52
N LEU A 505 53.74 -25.07 11.62
CA LEU A 505 52.32 -24.92 11.36
C LEU A 505 51.98 -25.23 9.90
N GLN A 506 52.79 -24.78 8.94
CA GLN A 506 52.62 -25.07 7.52
C GLN A 506 52.74 -26.57 7.24
N ARG A 507 53.72 -27.25 7.85
CA ARG A 507 53.86 -28.72 7.71
C ARG A 507 52.66 -29.47 8.30
N LEU A 508 52.15 -29.03 9.45
CA LEU A 508 50.95 -29.60 10.05
C LEU A 508 49.73 -29.38 9.15
N HIS A 509 49.54 -28.14 8.68
CA HIS A 509 48.47 -27.77 7.77
C HIS A 509 48.46 -28.63 6.52
N ASP A 510 49.60 -28.76 5.84
CA ASP A 510 49.73 -29.53 4.61
C ASP A 510 49.43 -31.02 4.84
N SER A 511 49.88 -31.57 5.97
CA SER A 511 49.58 -32.96 6.35
C SER A 511 48.09 -33.19 6.61
N VAL A 512 47.42 -32.30 7.35
CA VAL A 512 45.98 -32.44 7.66
C VAL A 512 45.13 -32.17 6.42
N TYR A 513 45.54 -31.22 5.57
CA TYR A 513 44.88 -31.00 4.27
C TYR A 513 44.94 -32.25 3.39
N GLN A 514 46.10 -32.90 3.30
CA GLN A 514 46.23 -34.15 2.54
C GLN A 514 45.32 -35.26 3.11
N GLN A 515 45.24 -35.39 4.44
CA GLN A 515 44.32 -36.34 5.07
C GLN A 515 42.85 -36.04 4.75
N ALA A 516 42.46 -34.77 4.77
CA ALA A 516 41.11 -34.35 4.41
C ALA A 516 40.81 -34.64 2.93
N GLN A 517 41.77 -34.39 2.05
CA GLN A 517 41.65 -34.69 0.62
C GLN A 517 41.53 -36.20 0.37
N ASP A 518 42.36 -37.01 1.02
CA ASP A 518 42.33 -38.47 0.92
C ASP A 518 40.97 -39.02 1.41
N TRP A 519 40.49 -38.52 2.55
CA TRP A 519 39.16 -38.87 3.06
C TRP A 519 38.08 -38.53 2.05
N TYR A 520 38.07 -37.30 1.53
CA TYR A 520 37.08 -36.82 0.57
C TYR A 520 37.12 -37.60 -0.77
N GLN A 521 38.31 -38.02 -1.21
CA GLN A 521 38.47 -38.84 -2.42
C GLN A 521 37.99 -40.29 -2.22
N ARG A 522 38.16 -40.85 -1.01
CA ARG A 522 37.69 -42.19 -0.65
C ARG A 522 36.17 -42.29 -0.52
N LEU A 523 35.48 -41.16 -0.32
CA LEU A 523 34.02 -41.15 -0.34
C LEU A 523 33.50 -41.68 -1.67
N GLY A 524 32.52 -42.60 -1.61
CA GLY A 524 31.85 -43.12 -2.80
C GLY A 524 31.24 -41.99 -3.64
N SER A 525 31.20 -42.16 -4.97
CA SER A 525 30.77 -41.12 -5.92
C SER A 525 29.45 -40.46 -5.53
N ARG A 526 28.46 -41.26 -5.12
CA ARG A 526 27.14 -40.79 -4.70
C ARG A 526 27.18 -39.85 -3.49
N ILE A 527 27.99 -40.16 -2.47
CA ILE A 527 28.11 -39.33 -1.26
C ILE A 527 28.81 -38.02 -1.61
N ARG A 528 29.90 -38.10 -2.37
CA ARG A 528 30.66 -36.93 -2.83
C ARG A 528 29.80 -35.98 -3.68
N GLU A 529 29.01 -36.51 -4.62
CA GLU A 529 28.08 -35.72 -5.42
C GLU A 529 27.03 -35.02 -4.56
N GLN A 530 26.51 -35.69 -3.52
CA GLN A 530 25.55 -35.09 -2.59
C GLN A 530 26.18 -33.95 -1.78
N ILE A 531 27.40 -34.14 -1.28
CA ILE A 531 28.15 -33.09 -0.59
C ILE A 531 28.36 -31.90 -1.53
N ASN A 532 28.82 -32.15 -2.76
CA ASN A 532 29.11 -31.08 -3.72
C ASN A 532 27.88 -30.27 -4.10
N ARG A 533 26.72 -30.92 -4.19
CA ARG A 533 25.45 -30.23 -4.45
C ARG A 533 25.02 -29.33 -3.29
N GLN A 534 25.34 -29.69 -2.05
CA GLN A 534 24.89 -28.98 -0.86
C GLN A 534 25.89 -27.94 -0.35
N TYR A 535 27.19 -28.24 -0.39
CA TYR A 535 28.27 -27.44 0.22
C TYR A 535 29.32 -26.96 -0.80
N GLY A 536 29.20 -27.34 -2.07
CA GLY A 536 30.27 -27.17 -3.06
C GLY A 536 31.39 -28.20 -2.90
N ALA A 537 32.34 -28.17 -3.84
CA ALA A 537 33.53 -29.01 -3.76
C ALA A 537 34.45 -28.56 -2.61
N MET A 538 35.30 -29.47 -2.14
CA MET A 538 36.32 -29.15 -1.15
C MET A 538 37.22 -28.02 -1.65
N PRO A 539 37.41 -26.92 -0.90
CA PRO A 539 38.26 -25.82 -1.33
C PRO A 539 39.73 -26.23 -1.51
N ASP A 540 40.38 -25.56 -2.46
CA ASP A 540 41.81 -25.72 -2.69
C ASP A 540 42.63 -25.22 -1.49
N LYS A 541 43.86 -25.74 -1.38
CA LYS A 541 44.81 -25.34 -0.35
C LYS A 541 45.21 -23.87 -0.55
N GLU A 542 45.15 -23.07 0.50
CA GLU A 542 45.61 -21.67 0.46
C GLU A 542 47.14 -21.60 0.51
N ASP A 543 47.75 -20.73 -0.30
CA ASP A 543 49.20 -20.47 -0.26
C ASP A 543 49.63 -19.79 1.04
N ASN A 544 48.80 -18.87 1.55
CA ASN A 544 49.01 -18.19 2.82
C ASN A 544 47.94 -18.60 3.83
N ILE A 545 48.28 -19.55 4.69
CA ILE A 545 47.39 -20.12 5.71
C ILE A 545 46.93 -19.13 6.80
N GLN A 546 47.53 -17.93 6.85
CA GLN A 546 47.22 -16.86 7.81
C GLN A 546 46.63 -15.61 7.14
N ALA A 547 46.26 -15.68 5.85
CA ALA A 547 45.70 -14.55 5.11
C ALA A 547 44.33 -14.14 5.66
N SER A 548 43.47 -15.11 5.93
CA SER A 548 42.15 -14.91 6.54
C SER A 548 42.27 -14.74 8.05
N PRO A 549 41.55 -13.79 8.67
CA PRO A 549 41.49 -13.67 10.13
C PRO A 549 40.80 -14.87 10.79
N ASN A 550 40.09 -15.70 10.03
CA ASN A 550 39.48 -16.92 10.52
C ASN A 550 40.28 -18.18 10.15
N GLY A 551 41.48 -18.04 9.58
CA GLY A 551 42.24 -19.16 9.05
C GLY A 551 41.65 -19.76 7.77
N PRO A 552 42.20 -20.90 7.29
CA PRO A 552 41.90 -21.43 5.96
C PRO A 552 40.45 -21.88 5.78
N GLY A 553 39.85 -21.54 4.65
CA GLY A 553 38.43 -21.80 4.35
C GLY A 553 38.07 -23.29 4.32
N TRP A 554 38.98 -24.15 3.86
CA TRP A 554 38.74 -25.60 3.77
C TRP A 554 38.51 -26.24 5.15
N CYS A 555 39.10 -25.70 6.22
CA CYS A 555 38.89 -26.17 7.60
C CYS A 555 37.42 -26.03 8.00
N TRP A 556 36.82 -24.89 7.67
CA TRP A 556 35.43 -24.56 7.96
C TRP A 556 34.46 -25.34 7.09
N TRP A 557 34.78 -25.48 5.80
CA TRP A 557 34.06 -26.35 4.89
C TRP A 557 34.03 -27.79 5.44
N LEU A 558 35.18 -28.33 5.84
CA LEU A 558 35.28 -29.68 6.38
C LEU A 558 34.40 -29.86 7.63
N LEU A 559 34.44 -28.92 8.59
CA LEU A 559 33.58 -28.95 9.78
C LEU A 559 32.09 -28.87 9.46
N SER A 560 31.71 -28.18 8.38
CA SER A 560 30.31 -28.06 7.94
C SER A 560 29.78 -29.34 7.28
N VAL A 561 30.66 -30.11 6.66
CA VAL A 561 30.33 -31.39 6.00
C VAL A 561 30.32 -32.54 7.00
N LEU A 562 31.23 -32.51 7.98
CA LEU A 562 31.30 -33.52 9.03
C LEU A 562 30.15 -33.32 10.03
N GLN A 563 29.29 -34.34 10.17
CA GLN A 563 28.14 -34.33 11.09
C GLN A 563 28.60 -34.57 12.54
N LEU A 564 29.30 -33.59 13.09
CA LEU A 564 29.82 -33.62 14.46
C LEU A 564 28.78 -33.12 15.46
N ASP A 565 28.97 -33.46 16.73
CA ASP A 565 28.16 -32.91 17.82
C ASP A 565 28.25 -31.37 17.86
N PRO A 566 27.12 -30.64 17.96
CA PRO A 566 27.13 -29.18 17.97
C PRO A 566 27.98 -28.53 19.07
N ALA A 567 28.11 -29.16 20.25
CA ALA A 567 28.95 -28.62 21.33
C ALA A 567 30.44 -28.76 20.98
N TYR A 568 30.83 -29.87 20.35
CA TYR A 568 32.18 -30.05 19.81
C TYR A 568 32.47 -29.04 18.67
N GLN A 569 31.54 -28.88 17.74
CA GLN A 569 31.62 -27.89 16.66
C GLN A 569 31.82 -26.46 17.19
N THR A 570 31.08 -26.09 18.24
CA THR A 570 31.20 -24.79 18.91
C THR A 570 32.55 -24.63 19.59
N THR A 571 33.09 -25.70 20.17
CA THR A 571 34.43 -25.70 20.78
C THR A 571 35.50 -25.42 19.73
N VAL A 572 35.45 -26.11 18.58
CA VAL A 572 36.40 -25.87 17.48
C VAL A 572 36.26 -24.46 16.89
N LEU A 573 35.02 -23.95 16.80
CA LEU A 573 34.75 -22.57 16.38
C LEU A 573 35.41 -21.53 17.32
N SER A 574 35.47 -21.82 18.62
CA SER A 574 36.04 -20.92 19.64
C SER A 574 37.57 -20.83 19.64
N LEU A 575 38.26 -21.77 18.98
CA LEU A 575 39.74 -21.81 18.97
C LEU A 575 40.33 -20.65 18.17
N ASN A 576 41.26 -19.91 18.75
CA ASN A 576 42.04 -18.86 18.09
C ASN A 576 43.42 -19.34 17.59
N SER A 577 43.79 -20.59 17.90
CA SER A 577 45.02 -21.22 17.44
C SER A 577 44.72 -22.14 16.25
N LEU A 578 45.25 -21.80 15.08
CA LEU A 578 45.12 -22.66 13.89
C LEU A 578 45.76 -24.04 14.13
N LYS A 579 46.86 -24.09 14.89
CA LYS A 579 47.53 -25.34 15.27
C LYS A 579 46.57 -26.27 16.02
N ASP A 580 45.86 -25.75 17.01
CA ASP A 580 44.94 -26.55 17.83
C ASP A 580 43.74 -26.98 16.97
N ARG A 581 43.20 -26.08 16.15
CA ARG A 581 42.12 -26.41 15.21
C ARG A 581 42.52 -27.56 14.26
N LEU A 582 43.70 -27.49 13.67
CA LEU A 582 44.24 -28.55 12.81
C LEU A 582 44.46 -29.86 13.58
N GLY A 583 44.90 -29.78 14.84
CA GLY A 583 45.02 -30.95 15.72
C GLY A 583 43.67 -31.65 15.95
N HIS A 584 42.61 -30.88 16.22
CA HIS A 584 41.24 -31.40 16.33
C HIS A 584 40.77 -32.03 15.02
N LEU A 585 40.95 -31.36 13.88
CA LEU A 585 40.56 -31.89 12.57
C LEU A 585 41.27 -33.19 12.23
N ARG A 586 42.56 -33.30 12.57
CA ARG A 586 43.34 -34.53 12.37
C ARG A 586 42.73 -35.71 13.14
N LEU A 587 42.43 -35.53 14.43
CA LEU A 587 41.82 -36.57 15.26
C LEU A 587 40.44 -37.01 14.73
N VAL A 588 39.64 -36.04 14.27
CA VAL A 588 38.33 -36.32 13.66
C VAL A 588 38.49 -37.13 12.38
N LEU A 589 39.40 -36.74 11.49
CA LEU A 589 39.67 -37.46 10.24
C LEU A 589 40.21 -38.88 10.49
N GLU A 590 41.08 -39.05 11.49
CA GLU A 590 41.56 -40.36 11.92
C GLU A 590 40.40 -41.28 12.34
N TYR A 591 39.46 -40.77 13.15
CA TYR A 591 38.27 -41.52 13.56
C TYR A 591 37.40 -41.94 12.36
N PHE A 592 37.13 -41.02 11.42
CA PHE A 592 36.35 -41.33 10.22
C PHE A 592 37.09 -42.21 9.21
N SER A 593 38.42 -42.29 9.28
CA SER A 593 39.21 -43.17 8.41
C SER A 593 39.26 -44.63 8.89
N GLN A 594 38.91 -44.88 10.17
CA GLN A 594 38.83 -46.20 10.78
C GLN A 594 37.42 -46.81 10.71
N SER A 595 36.43 -45.98 10.38
CA SER A 595 35.01 -46.33 10.21
C SER A 595 34.72 -46.67 8.75
#